data_AF-A0A6N9BC00-F1
#
_entry.id   AF-A0A6N9BC00-F1
#
_cell.length_a   1.000
_cell.length_b   1.000
_cell.length_c   1.000
_cell.angle_alpha   90.00
_cell.angle_beta   90.00
_cell.angle_gamma   90.00
#
_symmetry.space_group_name_H-M   'P 1'
#
loop_
_entity.id
_entity.type
_entity.pdbx_description
1 polymer ?
#
loop_
_entity_poly.entity_id
_entity_poly.type
_entity_poly.pdbx_seq_one_letter_code
_entity_poly.pdbx_strand_id
1 'polypeptide(L)'
;MYSLKDFGSFHVGGRIVTVSGREKRTVAFTPSLVLEYDPNGEFLVEQVYVQYFIPAEQTFPHPLVLLHGGGLTGACWETTPDGRPGWLHDFLRQGFAVYIIDNVERGRSGFCALEGVWEGEPVMRTAAEAWDLFRFGLPED
;
A
#
# COMPACT_ATOMS: atom_id res chain seq x y z
N MET A 1 -15.79 -23.47 -0.74
CA MET A 1 -14.88 -23.16 -1.87
C MET A 1 -15.53 -22.04 -2.66
N TYR A 2 -14.76 -21.09 -3.22
CA TYR A 2 -15.29 -20.01 -4.06
C TYR A 2 -14.56 -19.99 -5.40
N SER A 3 -15.17 -19.40 -6.41
CA SER A 3 -14.55 -19.01 -7.68
C SER A 3 -14.68 -17.51 -7.86
N LEU A 4 -13.79 -16.92 -8.66
CA LEU A 4 -13.82 -15.49 -8.96
C LEU A 4 -14.46 -15.27 -10.33
N LYS A 5 -15.37 -14.31 -10.40
CA LYS A 5 -15.85 -13.75 -11.67
C LYS A 5 -14.80 -12.85 -12.30
N ASP A 6 -14.14 -12.05 -11.47
CA ASP A 6 -13.12 -11.08 -11.89
C ASP A 6 -12.14 -10.80 -10.74
N PHE A 7 -10.93 -10.40 -11.10
CA PHE A 7 -9.91 -9.92 -10.18
C PHE A 7 -8.98 -8.95 -10.89
N GLY A 8 -8.48 -7.95 -10.17
CA GLY A 8 -7.60 -6.96 -10.77
C GLY A 8 -7.14 -5.93 -9.78
N SER A 9 -6.57 -4.85 -10.31
CA SER A 9 -6.13 -3.74 -9.48
C SER A 9 -6.10 -2.42 -10.25
N PHE A 10 -6.20 -1.33 -9.52
CA PHE A 10 -6.11 0.03 -10.04
C PHE A 10 -5.64 0.98 -8.94
N HIS A 11 -5.26 2.20 -9.34
CA HIS A 11 -5.02 3.30 -8.41
C HIS A 11 -6.20 4.28 -8.45
N VAL A 12 -6.47 4.92 -7.31
CA VAL A 12 -7.53 5.94 -7.16
C VAL A 12 -6.97 7.19 -6.50
N GLY A 13 -7.46 8.34 -6.96
CA GLY A 13 -7.13 9.63 -6.36
C GLY A 13 -5.70 10.06 -6.65
N GLY A 14 -5.11 10.74 -5.67
CA GLY A 14 -3.85 11.43 -5.83
C GLY A 14 -3.98 12.81 -6.47
N ARG A 15 -2.89 13.56 -6.41
CA ARG A 15 -2.76 14.90 -6.99
C ARG A 15 -1.42 15.07 -7.67
N ILE A 16 -1.37 16.01 -8.62
CA ILE A 16 -0.14 16.44 -9.25
C ILE A 16 0.54 17.49 -8.37
N VAL A 17 1.83 17.31 -8.14
CA VAL A 17 2.72 18.29 -7.52
C VAL A 17 3.77 18.72 -8.53
N THR A 18 3.93 20.03 -8.71
CA THR A 18 4.96 20.59 -9.57
C THR A 18 6.15 21.03 -8.72
N VAL A 19 7.33 20.49 -9.03
CA VAL A 19 8.61 20.90 -8.44
C VAL A 19 9.37 21.76 -9.45
N SER A 20 9.87 22.90 -9.00
CA SER A 20 10.68 23.82 -9.82
C SER A 20 11.82 24.43 -9.00
N GLY A 21 12.84 24.96 -9.70
CA GLY A 21 13.96 25.68 -9.08
C GLY A 21 14.99 24.81 -8.34
N ARG A 22 14.92 23.48 -8.46
CA ARG A 22 15.89 22.55 -7.85
C ARG A 22 17.09 22.33 -8.79
N GLU A 23 18.28 22.19 -8.22
CA GLU A 23 19.49 21.94 -9.01
C GLU A 23 19.48 20.54 -9.62
N LYS A 24 19.91 20.44 -10.88
CA LYS A 24 20.18 19.17 -11.54
C LYS A 24 21.40 18.51 -10.91
N ARG A 25 21.41 17.18 -10.89
CA ARG A 25 22.54 16.41 -10.36
C ARG A 25 22.85 15.20 -11.21
N THR A 26 24.10 14.77 -11.17
CA THR A 26 24.52 13.51 -11.81
C THR A 26 24.14 12.33 -10.92
N VAL A 27 23.49 11.32 -11.50
CA VAL A 27 23.09 10.09 -10.79
C VAL A 27 23.63 8.87 -11.54
N ALA A 28 24.33 8.01 -10.82
CA ALA A 28 24.69 6.68 -11.30
C ALA A 28 23.50 5.73 -11.07
N PHE A 29 22.78 5.37 -12.13
CA PHE A 29 21.68 4.40 -12.07
C PHE A 29 22.19 2.96 -12.02
N THR A 30 23.34 2.72 -12.66
CA THR A 30 24.10 1.47 -12.60
C THR A 30 25.59 1.81 -12.60
N PRO A 31 26.50 0.84 -12.35
CA PRO A 31 27.94 1.10 -12.43
C PRO A 31 28.42 1.64 -13.80
N SER A 32 27.68 1.38 -14.88
CA SER A 32 28.03 1.81 -16.24
C SER A 32 27.12 2.89 -16.82
N LEU A 33 26.03 3.26 -16.13
CA LEU A 33 25.08 4.27 -16.60
C LEU A 33 25.02 5.45 -15.62
N VAL A 34 25.59 6.56 -16.06
CA VAL A 34 25.56 7.84 -15.36
C VAL A 34 24.76 8.83 -16.19
N LEU A 35 23.73 9.43 -15.61
CA LEU A 35 22.83 10.36 -16.28
C LEU A 35 22.74 11.68 -15.52
N GLU A 36 22.49 12.77 -16.25
CA GLU A 36 22.01 14.01 -15.66
C GLU A 36 20.54 13.81 -15.25
N TYR A 37 20.26 13.99 -13.97
CA TYR A 37 18.92 13.92 -13.40
C TYR A 37 18.41 15.32 -13.10
N ASP A 38 17.28 15.67 -13.69
CA ASP A 38 16.53 16.87 -13.39
C ASP A 38 15.38 16.54 -12.41
N PRO A 39 15.43 17.04 -11.16
CA PRO A 39 14.35 16.82 -10.19
C PRO A 39 13.11 17.70 -10.41
N ASN A 40 13.12 18.61 -11.38
CA ASN A 40 12.00 19.51 -11.66
C ASN A 40 10.98 18.84 -12.59
N GLY A 41 9.69 19.07 -12.35
CA GLY A 41 8.61 18.48 -13.14
C GLY A 41 7.35 18.20 -12.34
N GLU A 42 6.45 17.45 -12.93
CA GLU A 42 5.19 17.02 -12.34
C GLU A 42 5.30 15.61 -11.74
N PHE A 43 4.79 15.44 -10.54
CA PHE A 43 4.79 14.18 -9.80
C PHE A 43 3.36 13.85 -9.35
N LEU A 44 2.89 12.63 -9.61
CA LEU A 44 1.66 12.12 -9.04
C LEU A 44 1.94 11.53 -7.66
N VAL A 45 1.28 12.05 -6.64
CA VAL A 45 1.43 11.65 -5.23
C VAL A 45 0.04 11.40 -4.63
N GLU A 46 0.00 10.75 -3.46
CA GLU A 46 -1.23 10.56 -2.65
C GLU A 46 -2.33 9.69 -3.29
N GLN A 47 -1.96 8.86 -4.27
CA GLN A 47 -2.83 7.82 -4.81
C GLN A 47 -2.96 6.62 -3.87
N VAL A 48 -4.10 5.95 -3.91
CA VAL A 48 -4.38 4.69 -3.20
C VAL A 48 -4.37 3.53 -4.20
N TYR A 49 -3.61 2.48 -3.91
CA TYR A 49 -3.62 1.23 -4.66
C TYR A 49 -4.76 0.37 -4.14
N VAL A 50 -5.50 -0.22 -5.05
CA VAL A 50 -6.64 -1.09 -4.76
C VAL A 50 -6.47 -2.39 -5.51
N GLN A 51 -6.49 -3.51 -4.80
CA GLN A 51 -6.66 -4.84 -5.38
C GLN A 51 -8.06 -5.36 -5.08
N TYR A 52 -8.77 -5.82 -6.10
CA TYR A 52 -10.15 -6.26 -5.94
C TYR A 52 -10.34 -7.72 -6.37
N PHE A 53 -11.32 -8.36 -5.74
CA PHE A 53 -11.73 -9.73 -5.96
C PHE A 53 -13.25 -9.81 -5.97
N ILE A 54 -13.84 -10.23 -7.11
CA ILE A 54 -15.28 -10.36 -7.26
C ILE A 54 -15.64 -11.86 -7.29
N PRO A 55 -16.41 -12.39 -6.33
CA PRO A 55 -16.82 -13.77 -6.36
C PRO A 55 -17.80 -14.03 -7.52
N ALA A 56 -17.79 -15.25 -8.06
CA ALA A 56 -18.76 -15.68 -9.08
C ALA A 56 -20.20 -15.64 -8.52
N GLU A 57 -20.34 -16.10 -7.27
CA GLU A 57 -21.59 -16.07 -6.51
C GLU A 57 -21.55 -14.89 -5.54
N GLN A 58 -21.85 -13.69 -6.02
CA GLN A 58 -21.99 -12.50 -5.18
C GLN A 58 -23.40 -12.44 -4.58
N THR A 59 -23.50 -12.58 -3.27
CA THR A 59 -24.77 -12.59 -2.51
C THR A 59 -25.07 -11.23 -1.87
N PHE A 60 -24.03 -10.43 -1.60
CA PHE A 60 -24.16 -9.11 -1.00
C PHE A 60 -24.06 -8.00 -2.05
N PRO A 61 -25.00 -7.03 -2.06
CA PRO A 61 -25.01 -5.98 -3.08
C PRO A 61 -23.90 -4.94 -2.92
N HIS A 62 -23.37 -4.76 -1.71
CA HIS A 62 -22.33 -3.77 -1.42
C HIS A 62 -20.97 -4.46 -1.20
N PRO A 63 -19.88 -3.94 -1.80
CA PRO A 63 -18.55 -4.48 -1.57
C PRO A 63 -18.02 -4.10 -0.18
N LEU A 64 -17.03 -4.86 0.29
CA LEU A 64 -16.21 -4.50 1.44
C LEU A 64 -14.91 -3.85 0.97
N VAL A 65 -14.58 -2.69 1.55
CA VAL A 65 -13.29 -2.02 1.38
C VAL A 65 -12.50 -2.21 2.67
N LEU A 66 -11.34 -2.85 2.58
CA LEU A 66 -10.52 -3.21 3.74
C LEU A 66 -9.30 -2.28 3.82
N LEU A 67 -9.28 -1.44 4.85
CA LEU A 67 -8.26 -0.44 5.10
C LEU A 67 -7.35 -0.90 6.24
N HIS A 68 -6.06 -1.08 5.97
CA HIS A 68 -5.11 -1.49 7.00
C HIS A 68 -4.81 -0.36 8.00
N GLY A 69 -4.29 -0.73 9.18
CA GLY A 69 -3.83 0.22 10.21
C GLY A 69 -2.37 0.67 10.03
N GLY A 70 -1.88 1.49 10.95
CA GLY A 70 -0.54 2.08 10.88
C GLY A 70 0.60 1.06 10.98
N GLY A 71 1.48 1.01 9.97
CA GLY A 71 2.61 0.08 9.93
C GLY A 71 2.44 -1.13 9.01
N LEU A 72 1.23 -1.36 8.52
CA LEU A 72 0.88 -2.54 7.73
C LEU A 72 0.63 -2.16 6.27
N THR A 73 0.25 -3.15 5.45
CA THR A 73 -0.25 -2.99 4.08
C THR A 73 -1.55 -3.79 3.95
N GLY A 74 -2.15 -3.81 2.76
CA GLY A 74 -3.28 -4.67 2.44
C GLY A 74 -3.05 -6.16 2.75
N ALA A 75 -1.79 -6.60 2.81
CA ALA A 75 -1.40 -7.97 3.13
C ALA A 75 -1.94 -8.46 4.49
N CYS A 76 -2.24 -7.55 5.43
CA CYS A 76 -2.81 -7.94 6.74
C CYS A 76 -4.20 -8.60 6.63
N TRP A 77 -4.89 -8.47 5.50
CA TRP A 77 -6.19 -9.09 5.24
C TRP A 77 -6.12 -10.40 4.43
N GLU A 78 -4.94 -10.75 3.92
CA GLU A 78 -4.75 -11.83 2.94
C GLU A 78 -4.51 -13.20 3.60
N THR A 79 -3.26 -13.63 3.73
CA THR A 79 -2.87 -14.86 4.45
C THR A 79 -2.36 -14.48 5.82
N THR A 80 -2.76 -15.21 6.87
CA THR A 80 -2.26 -14.95 8.22
C THR A 80 -0.76 -15.30 8.33
N PRO A 81 -0.02 -14.76 9.32
CA PRO A 81 1.40 -15.08 9.49
C PRO A 81 1.71 -16.58 9.68
N ASP A 82 0.76 -17.35 10.22
CA ASP A 82 0.84 -18.80 10.40
C ASP A 82 0.28 -19.61 9.20
N GLY A 83 -0.02 -18.96 8.08
CA GLY A 83 -0.41 -19.61 6.82
C GLY A 83 -1.89 -19.99 6.70
N ARG A 84 -2.75 -19.58 7.64
CA ARG A 84 -4.20 -19.75 7.50
C ARG A 84 -4.77 -18.72 6.52
N PRO A 85 -5.93 -19.00 5.90
CA PRO A 85 -6.66 -17.99 5.16
C PRO A 85 -7.04 -16.83 6.09
N GLY A 86 -6.76 -15.60 5.67
CA GLY A 86 -7.27 -14.39 6.32
C GLY A 86 -8.64 -13.98 5.82
N TRP A 87 -9.06 -12.78 6.24
CA TRP A 87 -10.43 -12.29 6.06
C TRP A 87 -10.85 -12.15 4.59
N LEU A 88 -9.92 -11.87 3.68
CA LEU A 88 -10.18 -11.87 2.24
C LEU A 88 -10.93 -13.14 1.82
N HIS A 89 -10.42 -14.31 2.21
CA HIS A 89 -10.98 -15.59 1.82
C HIS A 89 -12.34 -15.85 2.50
N ASP A 90 -12.49 -15.43 3.76
CA ASP A 90 -13.74 -15.61 4.50
C ASP A 90 -14.87 -14.75 3.93
N PHE A 91 -14.58 -13.52 3.51
CA PHE A 91 -15.56 -12.63 2.89
C PHE A 91 -15.92 -13.08 1.46
N LEU A 92 -14.96 -13.54 0.67
CA LEU A 92 -15.24 -14.11 -0.65
C LEU A 92 -16.15 -15.35 -0.56
N ARG A 93 -15.93 -16.22 0.43
CA ARG A 93 -16.81 -17.38 0.67
C ARG A 93 -18.23 -16.99 1.07
N GLN A 94 -18.39 -15.85 1.73
CA GLN A 94 -19.70 -15.33 2.11
C GLN A 94 -20.41 -14.62 0.95
N GLY A 95 -19.71 -14.35 -0.16
CA GLY A 95 -20.26 -13.71 -1.36
C GLY A 95 -20.15 -12.18 -1.37
N PHE A 96 -19.19 -11.62 -0.63
CA PHE A 96 -18.83 -10.20 -0.76
C PHE A 96 -17.81 -10.01 -1.89
N ALA A 97 -17.99 -8.96 -2.69
CA ALA A 97 -16.87 -8.38 -3.44
C ALA A 97 -15.93 -7.68 -2.44
N VAL A 98 -14.62 -7.92 -2.56
CA VAL A 98 -13.63 -7.41 -1.60
C VAL A 98 -12.61 -6.54 -2.32
N TYR A 99 -12.35 -5.35 -1.78
CA TYR A 99 -11.37 -4.39 -2.23
C TYR A 99 -10.36 -4.16 -1.11
N ILE A 100 -9.13 -4.62 -1.29
CA ILE A 100 -8.03 -4.41 -0.35
C ILE A 100 -7.25 -3.20 -0.81
N ILE A 101 -7.02 -2.27 0.10
CA ILE A 101 -6.22 -1.08 -0.21
C ILE A 101 -4.85 -1.13 0.45
N ASP A 102 -3.86 -0.58 -0.23
CA ASP A 102 -2.72 0.02 0.43
C ASP A 102 -3.04 1.51 0.58
N ASN A 103 -3.12 2.01 1.82
CA ASN A 103 -3.38 3.42 2.08
C ASN A 103 -2.32 4.29 1.40
N VAL A 104 -2.64 5.58 1.22
CA VAL A 104 -1.64 6.61 0.86
C VAL A 104 -0.38 6.39 1.69
N GLU A 105 0.79 6.64 1.10
CA GLU A 105 2.14 6.51 1.69
C GLU A 105 2.60 5.09 2.06
N ARG A 106 1.87 4.04 1.68
CA ARG A 106 2.16 2.66 2.06
C ARG A 106 2.10 1.66 0.91
N GLY A 107 2.93 0.62 0.98
CA GLY A 107 2.88 -0.50 0.03
C GLY A 107 3.02 -0.05 -1.43
N ARG A 108 2.04 -0.42 -2.25
CA ARG A 108 1.95 -0.05 -3.68
C ARG A 108 1.42 1.38 -3.90
N SER A 109 1.12 2.09 -2.82
CA SER A 109 0.81 3.52 -2.73
C SER A 109 1.97 4.27 -2.12
N GLY A 110 3.10 4.33 -2.85
CA GLY A 110 4.38 4.77 -2.31
C GLY A 110 4.39 6.11 -1.55
N PHE A 111 5.35 6.21 -0.62
CA PHE A 111 5.67 7.43 0.12
C PHE A 111 6.13 8.57 -0.79
N CYS A 112 5.71 9.82 -0.52
CA CYS A 112 6.17 10.99 -1.23
C CYS A 112 7.50 11.48 -0.65
N ALA A 113 8.60 11.18 -1.33
CA ALA A 113 9.94 11.62 -0.92
C ALA A 113 10.30 13.06 -1.33
N LEU A 114 9.32 13.87 -1.74
CA LEU A 114 9.55 15.25 -2.15
C LEU A 114 9.51 16.17 -0.92
N GLU A 115 10.61 16.88 -0.69
CA GLU A 115 10.73 17.84 0.40
C GLU A 115 9.67 18.95 0.31
N GLY A 116 9.02 19.23 1.44
CA GLY A 116 8.03 20.31 1.57
C GLY A 116 6.66 20.01 0.97
N VAL A 117 6.41 18.79 0.48
CA VAL A 117 5.09 18.38 -0.02
C VAL A 117 4.16 17.94 1.12
N TRP A 118 4.71 17.31 2.15
CA TRP A 118 3.99 16.90 3.36
C TRP A 118 4.45 17.69 4.58
N GLU A 119 3.51 18.00 5.46
CA GLU A 119 3.79 18.71 6.71
C GLU A 119 4.32 17.74 7.77
N GLY A 120 5.35 18.17 8.49
CA GLY A 120 5.95 17.40 9.56
C GLY A 120 6.96 16.34 9.09
N GLU A 121 7.53 15.63 10.06
CA GLU A 121 8.52 14.58 9.82
C GLU A 121 7.85 13.21 9.65
N PRO A 122 8.37 12.33 8.78
CA PRO A 122 7.86 10.97 8.65
C PRO A 122 7.90 10.21 9.98
N VAL A 123 6.77 9.59 10.35
CA VAL A 123 6.71 8.71 11.53
C VAL A 123 7.21 7.32 11.15
N MET A 124 8.50 7.10 11.38
CA MET A 124 9.16 5.83 11.11
C MET A 124 9.18 4.95 12.36
N ARG A 125 8.67 3.71 12.24
CA ARG A 125 8.61 2.77 13.35
C ARG A 125 9.88 1.92 13.44
N THR A 126 10.47 1.87 14.63
CA THR A 126 11.59 0.96 14.92
C THR A 126 11.10 -0.47 15.18
N ALA A 127 11.97 -1.47 15.03
CA ALA A 127 11.64 -2.84 15.38
C ALA A 127 11.25 -3.00 16.87
N ALA A 128 11.92 -2.27 17.77
CA ALA A 128 11.61 -2.28 19.20
C ALA A 128 10.23 -1.68 19.50
N GLU A 129 9.87 -0.56 18.86
CA GLU A 129 8.53 0.02 19.01
C GLU A 129 7.45 -0.91 18.43
N ALA A 130 7.72 -1.58 17.31
CA ALA A 130 6.80 -2.58 16.75
C ALA A 130 6.59 -3.76 17.71
N TRP A 131 7.66 -4.23 18.36
CA TRP A 131 7.57 -5.22 19.43
C TRP A 131 6.67 -4.74 20.56
N ASP A 132 6.88 -3.51 21.03
CA ASP A 132 6.16 -3.00 22.18
C ASP A 132 4.67 -2.76 21.94
N LEU A 133 4.32 -2.28 20.75
CA LEU A 133 2.94 -1.98 20.38
C LEU A 133 2.14 -3.22 19.98
N PHE A 134 2.74 -4.13 19.20
CA PHE A 134 2.02 -5.26 18.60
C PHE A 134 2.29 -6.60 19.29
N ARG A 135 3.34 -6.68 20.12
CA ARG A 135 3.77 -7.91 20.81
C ARG A 135 3.93 -9.09 19.85
N PHE A 136 4.66 -8.88 18.75
CA PHE A 136 4.86 -9.90 17.71
C PHE A 136 5.84 -11.03 18.09
N GLY A 137 5.74 -11.59 19.30
CA GLY A 137 6.45 -12.82 19.63
C GLY A 137 5.88 -13.53 20.84
N LEU A 138 6.65 -14.46 21.38
CA LEU A 138 6.15 -15.35 22.41
C LEU A 138 6.01 -14.60 23.75
N PRO A 139 5.12 -15.03 24.66
CA PRO A 139 4.99 -14.42 25.98
C PRO A 139 6.32 -14.32 26.78
N GLU A 140 7.28 -15.16 26.44
CA GLU A 140 8.61 -15.27 27.05
C GLU A 140 9.71 -14.37 26.45
N ASP A 141 9.45 -13.69 25.32
CA ASP A 141 10.36 -12.72 24.68
C ASP A 141 10.16 -11.29 25.25
#